data_AF-A0A2R4W0I3-F1
#
_entry.id   AF-A0A2R4W0I3-F1
#
_cell.length_a   1.000
_cell.length_b   1.000
_cell.length_c   1.000
_cell.angle_alpha   90.00
_cell.angle_beta   90.00
_cell.angle_gamma   90.00
#
_symmetry.space_group_name_H-M   'P 1'
#
loop_
_entity.id
_entity.type
_entity.pdbx_description
1 polymer ?
#
loop_
_entity_poly.entity_id
_entity_poly.type
_entity_poly.pdbx_seq_one_letter_code
_entity_poly.pdbx_strand_id
1 'polypeptide(L)'
;MGLNLNRKMIRCILFTFFLISSIFNSSLSYASSENFGMWQNIKIQTYNYNVFPPKSLFAFLLKNNVPYDRAVEMVGIAGAESNYNPNAIVDNPKGGILLSSGRISLPEYSVGLFQINLLAHSKTLCKTFSVCDWDDQVSWLLDPYNNAEFAIYISGKGQNFSPWSSYRNGKYLMYAEQFYKTYSLSER
;
A
#
# COMPACT_ATOMS: atom_id res chain seq x y z
N MET A 1 32.30 4.01 -55.11
CA MET A 1 32.68 2.70 -54.55
C MET A 1 31.42 2.02 -54.03
N GLY A 2 30.85 1.10 -54.81
CA GLY A 2 29.59 0.43 -54.45
C GLY A 2 29.83 -0.76 -53.53
N LEU A 3 29.15 -0.79 -52.38
CA LEU A 3 29.13 -1.93 -51.48
C LEU A 3 28.30 -3.05 -52.11
N ASN A 4 28.99 -4.08 -52.61
CA ASN A 4 28.39 -5.27 -53.20
C ASN A 4 27.99 -6.23 -52.06
N LEU A 5 26.82 -6.01 -51.47
CA LEU A 5 26.27 -6.89 -50.44
C LEU A 5 25.81 -8.21 -51.06
N ASN A 6 26.46 -9.29 -50.66
CA ASN A 6 26.19 -10.66 -51.11
C ASN A 6 24.72 -11.04 -50.84
N ARG A 7 24.02 -11.57 -51.86
CA ARG A 7 22.59 -11.95 -51.82
C ARG A 7 22.21 -12.89 -50.66
N LYS A 8 23.17 -13.64 -50.10
CA LYS A 8 22.93 -14.48 -48.90
C LYS A 8 22.77 -13.65 -47.61
N MET A 9 23.46 -12.52 -47.48
CA MET A 9 23.39 -11.65 -46.30
C MET A 9 22.08 -10.86 -46.22
N ILE A 10 21.55 -10.42 -47.36
CA ILE A 10 20.26 -9.72 -47.45
C ILE A 10 19.10 -10.66 -47.06
N ARG A 11 19.20 -11.95 -47.37
CA ARG A 11 18.20 -12.96 -46.98
C ARG A 11 18.14 -13.19 -45.46
N CYS A 12 19.26 -13.12 -44.75
CA CYS A 12 19.27 -13.27 -43.28
C CYS A 12 18.63 -12.07 -42.57
N ILE A 13 18.85 -10.85 -43.07
CA ILE A 13 18.29 -9.62 -42.46
C ILE A 13 16.77 -9.51 -42.70
N LEU A 14 16.28 -9.97 -43.86
CA LEU A 14 14.84 -10.01 -44.15
C LEU A 14 14.10 -11.12 -43.37
N PHE A 15 14.75 -12.25 -43.10
CA PHE A 15 14.14 -13.34 -42.30
C PHE A 15 13.95 -12.94 -40.84
N THR A 16 14.88 -12.16 -40.26
CA THR A 16 14.74 -11.66 -38.88
C THR A 16 13.65 -10.60 -38.73
N PHE A 17 13.36 -9.80 -39.77
CA PHE A 17 12.25 -8.83 -39.73
C PHE A 17 10.88 -9.50 -39.88
N PHE A 18 10.78 -10.60 -40.63
CA PHE A 18 9.52 -11.33 -40.82
C PHE A 18 9.10 -12.16 -39.58
N LEU A 19 10.07 -12.56 -38.75
CA LEU A 19 9.81 -13.28 -37.49
C LEU A 19 9.37 -12.35 -36.35
N ILE A 20 9.72 -11.07 -36.39
CA ILE A 20 9.33 -10.10 -35.34
C ILE A 20 7.92 -9.54 -35.60
N SER A 21 7.49 -9.38 -36.85
CA SER A 21 6.08 -9.12 -37.19
C SER A 21 5.18 -10.36 -37.03
N SER A 22 5.82 -11.53 -36.86
CA SER A 22 5.28 -12.83 -36.44
C SER A 22 4.39 -12.85 -35.21
N ILE A 23 4.85 -12.11 -34.20
CA ILE A 23 4.47 -12.35 -32.80
C ILE A 23 3.41 -11.33 -32.32
N PHE A 24 3.05 -10.36 -33.16
CA PHE A 24 2.11 -9.29 -32.81
C PHE A 24 0.73 -9.37 -33.48
N ASN A 25 0.37 -10.49 -34.11
CA ASN A 25 -0.95 -10.68 -34.72
C ASN A 25 -1.65 -11.96 -34.24
N SER A 26 -2.12 -11.94 -33.00
CA SER A 26 -3.25 -12.72 -32.49
C SER A 26 -3.51 -12.17 -31.08
N SER A 27 -4.62 -11.52 -30.74
CA SER A 27 -6.01 -11.73 -31.15
C SER A 27 -6.81 -10.45 -30.88
N LEU A 28 -7.31 -9.79 -31.92
CA LEU A 28 -8.46 -8.89 -31.84
C LEU A 28 -9.64 -9.67 -32.40
N SER A 29 -10.20 -10.54 -31.56
CA SER A 29 -11.48 -11.19 -31.85
C SER A 29 -12.57 -10.21 -31.45
N TYR A 30 -13.23 -9.62 -32.44
CA TYR A 30 -14.53 -8.96 -32.26
C TYR A 30 -15.48 -9.98 -31.64
N ALA A 31 -15.81 -9.83 -30.36
CA ALA A 31 -16.93 -10.54 -29.76
C ALA A 31 -18.21 -9.86 -30.28
N SER A 32 -18.98 -10.61 -31.06
CA SER A 32 -20.30 -10.25 -31.55
C SER A 32 -21.25 -9.92 -30.41
N SER A 33 -22.16 -8.99 -30.67
CA SER A 33 -23.10 -8.39 -29.73
C SER A 33 -24.27 -9.29 -29.29
N GLU A 34 -24.09 -10.61 -29.23
CA GLU A 34 -25.20 -11.56 -29.01
C GLU A 34 -25.29 -12.14 -27.59
N ASN A 35 -24.51 -11.65 -26.63
CA ASN A 35 -24.64 -12.04 -25.21
C ASN A 35 -24.84 -10.85 -24.26
N PHE A 36 -25.56 -9.82 -24.72
CA PHE A 36 -25.92 -8.62 -23.94
C PHE A 36 -27.03 -8.86 -22.88
N GLY A 37 -27.19 -10.11 -22.40
CA GLY A 37 -28.29 -10.51 -21.52
C GLY A 37 -27.91 -11.32 -20.28
N MET A 38 -26.64 -11.63 -20.02
CA MET A 38 -26.24 -12.54 -18.93
C MET A 38 -25.17 -12.01 -17.95
N TRP A 39 -24.94 -10.69 -17.90
CA TRP A 39 -23.97 -10.12 -16.97
C TRP A 39 -24.51 -9.00 -16.07
N GLN A 40 -25.83 -8.81 -15.99
CA GLN A 40 -26.41 -7.78 -15.11
C GLN A 40 -26.37 -8.10 -13.61
N ASN A 41 -25.72 -9.19 -13.19
CA ASN A 41 -25.55 -9.53 -11.77
C ASN A 41 -24.08 -9.78 -11.35
N ILE A 42 -23.10 -9.24 -12.06
CA ILE A 42 -21.78 -9.06 -11.44
C ILE A 42 -21.88 -7.83 -10.55
N LYS A 43 -21.88 -8.01 -9.23
CA LYS A 43 -21.41 -6.96 -8.32
C LYS A 43 -19.98 -6.64 -8.75
N ILE A 44 -19.82 -5.56 -9.52
CA ILE A 44 -18.51 -5.00 -9.85
C ILE A 44 -17.91 -4.57 -8.52
N GLN A 45 -17.08 -5.42 -7.91
CA GLN A 45 -16.14 -5.00 -6.88
C GLN A 45 -15.13 -4.11 -7.60
N THR A 46 -15.36 -2.80 -7.56
CA THR A 46 -14.36 -1.81 -7.91
C THR A 46 -13.18 -2.00 -6.96
N TYR A 47 -12.10 -2.63 -7.43
CA TYR A 47 -10.83 -2.64 -6.71
C TYR A 47 -10.34 -1.19 -6.63
N ASN A 48 -10.50 -0.59 -5.46
CA ASN A 48 -9.96 0.72 -5.16
C ASN A 48 -8.43 0.56 -5.05
N TYR A 49 -7.68 1.01 -6.06
CA TYR A 49 -6.20 1.02 -6.04
C TYR A 49 -5.61 1.83 -4.87
N ASN A 50 -6.46 2.51 -4.09
CA ASN A 50 -6.11 3.26 -2.89
C ASN A 50 -6.16 2.41 -1.61
N VAL A 51 -6.25 1.07 -1.69
CA VAL A 51 -6.33 0.19 -0.51
C VAL A 51 -5.23 -0.85 -0.55
N PHE A 52 -4.32 -0.82 0.43
CA PHE A 52 -3.33 -1.87 0.62
C PHE A 52 -4.00 -3.11 1.24
N PRO A 53 -3.86 -4.31 0.65
CA PRO A 53 -4.58 -5.48 1.14
C PRO A 53 -4.22 -5.84 2.59
N PRO A 54 -5.19 -5.92 3.52
CA PRO A 54 -4.92 -6.24 4.93
C PRO A 54 -4.18 -7.57 5.13
N LYS A 55 -4.45 -8.57 4.28
CA LYS A 55 -3.75 -9.86 4.31
C LYS A 55 -2.28 -9.75 3.93
N SER A 56 -1.93 -8.86 2.99
CA SER A 56 -0.54 -8.59 2.62
C SER A 56 0.21 -7.90 3.75
N LEU A 57 -0.44 -6.94 4.42
CA LEU A 57 0.09 -6.30 5.63
C LEU A 57 0.34 -7.34 6.72
N PHE A 58 -0.64 -8.18 7.02
CA PHE A 58 -0.51 -9.24 8.02
C PHE A 58 0.67 -10.19 7.74
N ALA A 59 0.79 -10.68 6.50
CA ALA A 59 1.90 -11.54 6.10
C ALA A 59 3.26 -10.84 6.24
N PHE A 60 3.34 -9.55 5.89
CA PHE A 60 4.54 -8.75 6.08
C PHE A 60 4.91 -8.59 7.56
N LEU A 61 3.94 -8.34 8.44
CA LEU A 61 4.17 -8.23 9.89
C LEU A 61 4.72 -9.53 10.48
N LEU A 62 4.14 -10.67 10.11
CA LEU A 62 4.62 -11.99 10.55
C LEU A 62 6.04 -12.27 10.04
N LYS A 63 6.33 -11.95 8.77
CA LYS A 63 7.68 -12.10 8.19
C LYS A 63 8.73 -11.29 8.94
N ASN A 64 8.33 -10.17 9.55
CA ASN A 64 9.19 -9.29 10.33
C ASN A 64 9.18 -9.59 11.85
N ASN A 65 8.76 -10.80 12.24
CA ASN A 65 8.78 -11.29 13.62
C ASN A 65 7.89 -10.48 14.58
N VAL A 66 6.79 -9.90 14.10
CA VAL A 66 5.71 -9.41 14.96
C VAL A 66 4.90 -10.61 15.44
N PRO A 67 4.66 -10.77 16.76
CA PRO A 67 3.82 -11.85 17.27
C PRO A 67 2.42 -11.83 16.64
N TYR A 68 1.82 -13.00 16.47
CA TYR A 68 0.56 -13.16 15.73
C TYR A 68 -0.54 -12.20 16.18
N ASP A 69 -0.84 -12.15 17.48
CA ASP A 69 -1.90 -11.29 18.01
C ASP A 69 -1.58 -9.82 17.79
N ARG A 70 -0.31 -9.44 17.98
CA ARG A 70 0.18 -8.07 17.75
C ARG A 70 0.11 -7.69 16.27
N ALA A 71 0.33 -8.63 15.37
CA ALA A 71 0.17 -8.40 13.94
C ALA A 71 -1.30 -8.15 13.57
N VAL A 72 -2.24 -8.84 14.22
CA VAL A 72 -3.67 -8.54 14.04
C VAL A 72 -4.03 -7.17 14.59
N GLU A 73 -3.53 -6.79 15.76
CA GLU A 73 -3.74 -5.45 16.31
C GLU A 73 -3.18 -4.36 15.37
N MET A 74 -2.00 -4.57 14.79
CA MET A 74 -1.40 -3.64 13.81
C MET A 74 -2.23 -3.54 12.52
N VAL A 75 -2.80 -4.64 12.03
CA VAL A 75 -3.76 -4.59 10.91
C VAL A 75 -4.98 -3.75 11.30
N GLY A 76 -5.52 -3.95 12.50
CA GLY A 76 -6.63 -3.15 13.02
C GLY A 76 -6.29 -1.66 13.11
N ILE A 77 -5.08 -1.32 13.56
CA ILE A 77 -4.58 0.06 13.63
C ILE A 77 -4.52 0.67 12.23
N ALA A 78 -3.90 0.01 11.25
CA ALA A 78 -3.83 0.53 9.88
C ALA A 78 -5.22 0.76 9.26
N GLY A 79 -6.18 -0.13 9.55
CA GLY A 79 -7.57 0.06 9.16
C GLY A 79 -8.21 1.28 9.81
N ALA A 80 -7.99 1.47 11.11
CA ALA A 80 -8.56 2.58 11.86
C ALA A 80 -7.94 3.95 11.56
N GLU A 81 -6.64 3.99 11.25
CA GLU A 81 -5.89 5.21 10.95
C GLU A 81 -6.17 5.72 9.53
N SER A 82 -6.10 4.86 8.51
CA SER A 82 -6.17 5.30 7.11
C SER A 82 -7.18 4.55 6.26
N ASN A 83 -7.97 3.63 6.83
CA ASN A 83 -8.77 2.67 6.07
C ASN A 83 -7.91 1.89 5.06
N TYR A 84 -6.69 1.53 5.48
CA TYR A 84 -5.68 0.86 4.67
C TYR A 84 -5.22 1.65 3.43
N ASN A 85 -5.38 2.98 3.41
CA ASN A 85 -4.92 3.81 2.31
C ASN A 85 -3.45 4.20 2.49
N PRO A 86 -2.52 3.71 1.63
CA PRO A 86 -1.11 4.06 1.73
C PRO A 86 -0.84 5.51 1.34
N ASN A 87 -1.76 6.16 0.62
CA ASN A 87 -1.65 7.54 0.18
C ASN A 87 -2.33 8.55 1.12
N ALA A 88 -2.76 8.11 2.32
CA ALA A 88 -3.42 8.99 3.27
C ALA A 88 -2.43 9.98 3.89
N ILE A 89 -2.68 11.28 3.72
CA ILE A 89 -1.92 12.35 4.36
C ILE A 89 -2.89 13.24 5.15
N VAL A 90 -2.57 13.46 6.42
CA VAL A 90 -3.18 14.52 7.24
C VAL A 90 -2.14 15.61 7.40
N ASP A 91 -2.44 16.81 6.90
CA ASP A 91 -1.61 18.00 7.06
C ASP A 91 -2.40 19.08 7.81
N ASN A 92 -2.06 19.25 9.08
CA ASN A 92 -2.62 20.27 9.97
C ASN A 92 -1.46 21.07 10.60
N PRO A 93 -0.79 21.94 9.84
CA PRO A 93 0.46 22.56 10.26
C PRO A 93 0.26 23.63 11.33
N LYS A 94 -0.97 24.16 11.46
CA LYS A 94 -1.30 25.25 12.40
C LYS A 94 -1.79 24.76 13.75
N GLY A 95 -2.17 23.48 13.90
CA GLY A 95 -2.95 23.04 15.05
C GLY A 95 -4.17 23.97 15.25
N GLY A 96 -4.64 24.13 16.48
CA GLY A 96 -5.53 25.25 16.82
C GLY A 96 -7.03 24.99 16.60
N ILE A 97 -7.43 23.87 16.00
CA ILE A 97 -8.85 23.56 15.79
C ILE A 97 -9.43 23.09 17.11
N LEU A 98 -10.47 23.77 17.59
CA LEU A 98 -11.23 23.30 18.76
C LEU A 98 -11.99 22.03 18.35
N LEU A 99 -11.54 20.90 18.88
CA LEU A 99 -12.20 19.61 18.71
C LEU A 99 -13.53 19.63 19.47
N SER A 100 -14.49 18.80 19.05
CA SER A 100 -15.76 18.59 19.78
C SER A 100 -15.58 18.13 21.23
N SER A 101 -14.37 17.66 21.58
CA SER A 101 -13.95 17.33 22.94
C SER A 101 -13.53 18.54 23.80
N GLY A 102 -13.57 19.76 23.26
CA GLY A 102 -13.11 20.98 23.93
C GLY A 102 -11.59 21.16 23.97
N ARG A 103 -10.83 20.28 23.30
CA ARG A 103 -9.36 20.36 23.19
C ARG A 103 -8.95 21.06 21.91
N ILE A 104 -7.79 21.72 21.93
CA ILE A 104 -7.17 22.30 20.75
C ILE A 104 -6.37 21.22 20.02
N SER A 105 -6.55 21.10 18.69
CA SER A 105 -5.74 20.19 17.86
C SER A 105 -4.28 20.64 17.87
N LEU A 106 -3.36 19.68 17.93
CA LEU A 106 -1.93 19.97 17.82
C LEU A 106 -1.53 20.04 16.34
N PRO A 107 -0.40 20.69 16.02
CA PRO A 107 0.21 20.54 14.71
C PRO A 107 0.43 19.07 14.38
N GLU A 108 0.06 18.66 13.17
CA GLU A 108 0.13 17.28 12.73
C GLU A 108 0.54 17.20 11.26
N TYR A 109 1.45 16.28 10.95
CA TYR A 109 1.73 15.86 9.58
C TYR A 109 1.88 14.34 9.56
N SER A 110 0.78 13.62 9.30
CA SER A 110 0.71 12.16 9.41
C SER A 110 0.59 11.50 8.04
N VAL A 111 1.40 10.47 7.79
CA VAL A 111 1.56 9.87 6.45
C VAL A 111 1.31 8.36 6.46
N GLY A 112 0.57 7.89 5.46
CA GLY A 112 0.44 6.51 5.03
C GLY A 112 -0.42 5.62 5.92
N LEU A 113 -0.20 4.30 5.82
CA LEU A 113 -1.03 3.27 6.43
C LEU A 113 -1.25 3.45 7.93
N PHE A 114 -0.16 3.72 8.66
CA PHE A 114 -0.17 3.87 10.10
C PHE A 114 -0.24 5.33 10.56
N GLN A 115 -0.50 6.27 9.64
CA GLN A 115 -0.56 7.71 9.93
C GLN A 115 0.64 8.17 10.77
N ILE A 116 1.85 7.91 10.29
CA ILE A 116 3.08 8.24 11.01
C ILE A 116 3.26 9.76 11.04
N ASN A 117 3.23 10.34 12.23
CA ASN A 117 3.42 11.77 12.43
C ASN A 117 4.90 12.17 12.28
N LEU A 118 5.23 12.84 11.17
CA LEU A 118 6.59 13.30 10.87
C LEU A 118 7.09 14.39 11.83
N LEU A 119 6.21 15.20 12.41
CA LEU A 119 6.62 16.18 13.43
C LEU A 119 7.16 15.50 14.69
N ALA A 120 6.66 14.29 15.01
CA ALA A 120 7.14 13.50 16.14
C ALA A 120 8.30 12.56 15.78
N HIS A 121 8.32 12.02 14.55
CA HIS A 121 9.16 10.88 14.19
C HIS A 121 10.21 11.14 13.10
N SER A 122 10.27 12.32 12.48
CA SER A 122 11.22 12.63 11.40
C SER A 122 12.69 12.35 11.78
N LYS A 123 13.14 12.82 12.95
CA LYS A 123 14.52 12.57 13.42
C LYS A 123 14.80 11.08 13.62
N THR A 124 13.81 10.34 14.10
CA THR A 124 13.92 8.90 14.33
C THR A 124 13.99 8.14 13.01
N LEU A 125 13.20 8.54 12.01
CA LEU A 125 13.23 7.95 10.67
C LEU A 125 14.61 8.16 10.02
N CYS A 126 15.14 9.39 10.06
CA CYS A 126 16.49 9.70 9.57
C CYS A 126 17.57 8.86 10.28
N LYS A 127 17.52 8.77 11.61
CA LYS A 127 18.53 8.01 12.37
C LYS A 127 18.49 6.50 12.09
N THR A 128 17.29 5.92 11.94
CA THR A 128 17.12 4.47 11.83
C THR A 128 17.20 3.98 10.39
N PHE A 129 16.65 4.74 9.44
CA PHE A 129 16.52 4.32 8.03
C PHE A 129 17.32 5.20 7.06
N SER A 130 18.05 6.20 7.55
CA SER A 130 18.86 7.13 6.72
C SER A 130 18.04 7.95 5.71
N VAL A 131 16.73 8.13 5.95
CA VAL A 131 15.84 8.98 5.16
C VAL A 131 15.66 10.31 5.88
N CYS A 132 16.42 11.34 5.47
CA CYS A 132 16.59 12.56 6.27
C CYS A 132 15.91 13.80 5.71
N ASP A 133 15.77 13.89 4.38
CA ASP A 133 15.10 15.01 3.74
C ASP A 133 13.57 14.85 3.84
N TRP A 134 12.86 15.96 4.05
CA TRP A 134 11.42 15.93 4.35
C TRP A 134 10.61 15.26 3.22
N ASP A 135 10.84 15.66 1.97
CA ASP A 135 10.12 15.13 0.82
C ASP A 135 10.43 13.63 0.61
N ASP A 136 11.67 13.22 0.86
CA ASP A 136 12.06 11.81 0.83
C ASP A 136 11.37 11.01 1.94
N GLN A 137 11.23 11.57 3.14
CA GLN A 137 10.50 10.93 4.23
C GLN A 137 9.02 10.73 3.89
N VAL A 138 8.38 11.74 3.29
CA VAL A 138 7.00 11.62 2.83
C VAL A 138 6.90 10.54 1.76
N SER A 139 7.72 10.61 0.71
CA SER A 139 7.72 9.62 -0.38
C SER A 139 7.96 8.20 0.13
N TRP A 140 8.93 8.03 1.03
CA TRP A 140 9.27 6.75 1.63
C TRP A 140 8.11 6.18 2.45
N LEU A 141 7.39 7.02 3.21
CA LEU A 141 6.23 6.61 4.03
C LEU A 141 4.95 6.38 3.21
N LEU A 142 4.87 6.81 1.96
CA LEU A 142 3.76 6.47 1.06
C LEU A 142 3.88 5.05 0.50
N ASP A 143 5.09 4.45 0.53
CA ASP A 143 5.22 3.02 0.29
C ASP A 143 4.67 2.22 1.49
N PRO A 144 3.70 1.31 1.28
CA PRO A 144 3.04 0.60 2.37
C PRO A 144 3.98 -0.31 3.18
N TYR A 145 5.02 -0.87 2.56
CA TYR A 145 5.95 -1.77 3.26
C TYR A 145 6.91 -0.97 4.13
N ASN A 146 7.44 0.13 3.61
CA ASN A 146 8.25 1.07 4.37
C ASN A 146 7.47 1.67 5.55
N ASN A 147 6.23 2.12 5.32
CA ASN A 147 5.36 2.63 6.37
C ASN A 147 5.12 1.59 7.47
N ALA A 148 4.85 0.34 7.09
CA ALA A 148 4.68 -0.77 8.01
C ALA A 148 5.98 -1.10 8.76
N GLU A 149 7.13 -1.10 8.08
CA GLU A 149 8.44 -1.34 8.70
C GLU A 149 8.74 -0.30 9.79
N PHE A 150 8.45 0.97 9.53
CA PHE A 150 8.63 2.00 10.54
C PHE A 150 7.62 1.89 11.69
N ALA A 151 6.38 1.48 11.42
CA ALA A 151 5.41 1.18 12.47
C ALA A 151 5.85 -0.01 13.35
N ILE A 152 6.47 -1.05 12.78
CA ILE A 152 7.08 -2.15 13.54
C ILE A 152 8.19 -1.61 14.45
N TYR A 153 9.03 -0.72 13.93
CA TYR A 153 10.10 -0.10 14.72
C TYR A 153 9.55 0.74 15.88
N ILE A 154 8.62 1.67 15.59
CA ILE A 154 8.01 2.56 16.60
C ILE A 154 7.28 1.76 17.68
N SER A 155 6.60 0.67 17.29
CA SER A 155 5.87 -0.18 18.24
C SER A 155 6.75 -1.13 19.04
N GLY A 156 8.05 -1.22 18.75
CA GLY A 156 8.94 -2.22 19.34
C GLY A 156 8.48 -3.65 19.02
N LYS A 157 8.15 -3.92 17.75
CA LYS A 157 7.55 -5.19 17.28
C LYS A 157 6.21 -5.51 17.97
N GLY A 158 5.39 -4.49 18.17
CA GLY A 158 4.07 -4.61 18.78
C GLY A 158 4.05 -4.74 20.30
N GLN A 159 5.14 -4.35 20.98
CA GLN A 159 5.18 -4.29 22.44
C GLN A 159 4.54 -3.01 23.00
N ASN A 160 4.43 -1.95 22.18
CA ASN A 160 3.87 -0.67 22.58
C ASN A 160 3.10 0.01 21.44
N PHE A 161 1.77 0.10 21.57
CA PHE A 161 0.93 0.82 20.60
C PHE A 161 0.44 2.18 21.08
N SER A 162 0.98 2.69 22.20
CA SER A 162 0.63 4.01 22.75
C SER A 162 0.74 5.20 21.77
N PRO A 163 1.65 5.20 20.77
CA PRO A 163 1.72 6.28 19.79
C PRO A 163 0.44 6.46 18.98
N TRP A 164 -0.34 5.39 18.75
CA TRP A 164 -1.55 5.44 17.92
C TRP A 164 -2.77 5.76 18.75
N SER A 165 -3.46 6.84 18.38
CA SER A 165 -4.71 7.23 19.06
C SER A 165 -5.82 6.21 18.82
N SER A 166 -5.87 5.61 17.63
CA SER A 166 -6.80 4.53 17.27
C SER A 166 -6.67 3.29 18.14
N TYR A 167 -5.46 3.01 18.65
CA TYR A 167 -5.24 1.96 19.63
C TYR A 167 -5.81 2.37 20.99
N ARG A 168 -5.42 3.55 21.48
CA ARG A 168 -5.80 4.05 22.80
C ARG A 168 -7.31 4.24 22.98
N ASN A 169 -8.04 4.58 21.92
CA ASN A 169 -9.49 4.76 21.95
C ASN A 169 -10.28 3.51 21.51
N GLY A 170 -9.61 2.40 21.21
CA GLY A 170 -10.24 1.13 20.85
C GLY A 170 -10.82 1.05 19.42
N LYS A 171 -10.70 2.11 18.60
CA LYS A 171 -11.22 2.11 17.21
C LYS A 171 -10.63 0.96 16.37
N TYR A 172 -9.40 0.56 16.66
CA TYR A 172 -8.73 -0.56 15.98
C TYR A 172 -9.46 -1.90 16.13
N LEU A 173 -10.21 -2.12 17.22
CA LEU A 173 -10.87 -3.39 17.52
C LEU A 173 -11.88 -3.78 16.43
N MET A 174 -12.64 -2.81 15.92
CA MET A 174 -13.61 -3.05 14.84
C MET A 174 -12.92 -3.59 13.57
N TYR A 175 -11.77 -3.03 13.23
CA TYR A 175 -11.00 -3.44 12.05
C TYR A 175 -10.28 -4.78 12.26
N ALA A 176 -9.75 -5.02 13.46
CA ALA A 176 -9.16 -6.30 13.83
C ALA A 176 -10.19 -7.44 13.80
N GLU A 177 -11.38 -7.22 14.36
CA GLU A 177 -12.49 -8.19 14.33
C GLU A 177 -12.96 -8.46 12.89
N GLN A 178 -13.09 -7.42 12.06
CA GLN A 178 -13.41 -7.59 10.64
C GLN A 178 -12.34 -8.42 9.92
N PHE A 179 -11.05 -8.20 10.24
CA PHE A 179 -9.96 -8.98 9.66
C PHE A 179 -10.04 -10.46 10.06
N TYR A 180 -10.26 -10.76 11.34
CA TYR A 180 -10.48 -12.13 11.84
C TYR A 180 -11.61 -12.83 11.07
N LYS A 181 -12.78 -12.18 10.99
CA LYS A 181 -13.97 -12.70 10.30
C LYS A 181 -13.73 -12.96 8.82
N THR A 182 -13.03 -12.05 8.16
CA THR A 182 -12.80 -12.11 6.70
C THR A 182 -11.86 -13.26 6.32
N TYR A 183 -10.88 -13.58 7.17
CA TYR A 183 -9.86 -14.57 6.85
C TYR A 183 -9.95 -15.85 7.67
N SER A 184 -11.05 -16.04 8.41
CA SER A 184 -11.32 -17.22 9.25
C SER A 184 -10.13 -17.59 10.14
N LEU A 185 -9.47 -16.57 10.69
CA LEU A 185 -8.35 -16.76 11.58
C LEU A 185 -8.89 -17.29 12.91
N SER A 186 -8.41 -18.44 13.38
CA SER A 186 -8.78 -18.96 14.70
C SER A 186 -8.13 -18.09 15.78
N GLU A 187 -8.90 -17.66 16.77
CA GLU A 187 -8.34 -17.21 18.05
C GLU A 187 -7.44 -18.35 18.58
N ARG A 188 -6.16 -18.06 18.87
CA ARG A 188 -5.22 -19.04 19.43
C ARG A 188 -5.01 -18.79 20.91
#